data_AF-A0AAT9H1C3-F1
#
_entry.id   AF-A0AAT9H1C3-F1
#
_cell.length_a   1.000
_cell.length_b   1.000
_cell.length_c   1.000
_cell.angle_alpha   90.00
_cell.angle_beta   90.00
_cell.angle_gamma   90.00
#
_symmetry.space_group_name_H-M   'P 1'
#
loop_
_entity.id
_entity.type
_entity.pdbx_description
1 polymer ?
#
loop_
_entity_poly.entity_id
_entity_poly.type
_entity_poly.pdbx_seq_one_letter_code
_entity_poly.pdbx_strand_id
1 'polypeptide(L)'
;MYKFKNHKLAVLKINDMNFDNYKIIANYNTHKTDLFVADEEEILACEKTLNILFDEDYKAYVSEFGSGILGGTYVRIYLPETIMLTLDEWRNRIMEYWFWDEGKDVLTKEEVLNSVRIGDTYDGDEIILLKNEYFVLPRYSEMIYKAGTTLEEAITWLCSSGILTEAFSERNFEPFNPGEIAG
;
A
#
# COMPACT_ATOMS: atom_id res chain seq x y z
N MET A 1 -18.18 -24.86 -46.71
CA MET A 1 -16.88 -24.27 -46.33
C MET A 1 -17.16 -23.19 -45.29
N TYR A 2 -17.15 -23.53 -44.00
CA TYR A 2 -17.49 -22.59 -42.92
C TYR A 2 -16.26 -21.75 -42.57
N LYS A 3 -16.37 -20.43 -42.75
CA LYS A 3 -15.35 -19.45 -42.32
C LYS A 3 -15.47 -19.25 -40.81
N PHE A 4 -14.50 -19.75 -40.06
CA PHE A 4 -14.31 -19.37 -38.66
C PHE A 4 -13.91 -17.88 -38.61
N LYS A 5 -14.75 -17.04 -38.01
CA LYS A 5 -14.38 -15.68 -37.63
C LYS A 5 -13.60 -15.79 -36.31
N ASN A 6 -12.33 -15.41 -36.35
CA ASN A 6 -11.52 -15.20 -35.15
C ASN A 6 -12.17 -14.09 -34.32
N HIS A 7 -12.82 -14.46 -33.22
CA HIS A 7 -13.10 -13.52 -32.15
C HIS A 7 -11.80 -13.29 -31.39
N LYS A 8 -11.17 -12.13 -31.64
CA LYS A 8 -10.30 -11.50 -30.64
C LYS A 8 -11.15 -11.32 -29.39
N LEU A 9 -10.88 -12.11 -28.35
CA LEU A 9 -11.30 -11.77 -27.00
C LEU A 9 -10.74 -10.39 -26.71
N ALA A 10 -11.63 -9.42 -26.52
CA ALA A 10 -11.27 -8.17 -25.89
C ALA A 10 -10.85 -8.52 -24.46
N VAL A 11 -9.55 -8.42 -24.19
CA VAL A 11 -9.05 -8.32 -22.83
C VAL A 11 -9.73 -7.09 -22.25
N LEU A 12 -10.63 -7.29 -21.27
CA LEU A 12 -11.12 -6.20 -20.44
C LEU A 12 -9.87 -5.50 -19.90
N LYS A 13 -9.71 -4.21 -20.22
CA LYS A 13 -8.75 -3.37 -19.52
C LYS A 13 -9.11 -3.48 -18.05
N ILE A 14 -8.24 -4.13 -17.28
CA ILE A 14 -8.17 -3.93 -15.84
C ILE A 14 -7.96 -2.42 -15.69
N ASN A 15 -8.66 -1.79 -14.75
CA ASN A 15 -8.34 -0.40 -14.41
C ASN A 15 -6.96 -0.43 -13.77
N ASP A 16 -5.92 -0.43 -14.61
CA ASP A 16 -4.54 -0.24 -14.19
C ASP A 16 -4.51 1.05 -13.36
N MET A 17 -3.81 1.05 -12.23
CA MET A 17 -3.53 2.26 -11.44
C MET A 17 -3.20 3.42 -12.39
N ASN A 18 -3.94 4.53 -12.28
CA ASN A 18 -3.73 5.67 -13.17
C ASN A 18 -2.55 6.51 -12.68
N PHE A 19 -1.34 6.02 -12.94
CA PHE A 19 -0.08 6.68 -12.58
C PHE A 19 0.06 8.08 -13.17
N ASP A 20 -0.70 8.44 -14.22
CA ASP A 20 -0.73 9.81 -14.76
C ASP A 20 -1.19 10.85 -13.72
N ASN A 21 -1.87 10.39 -12.64
CA ASN A 21 -2.29 11.26 -11.55
C ASN A 21 -1.14 11.61 -10.59
N TYR A 22 -0.04 10.85 -10.59
CA TYR A 22 1.03 11.00 -9.60
C TYR A 22 2.13 11.91 -10.13
N LYS A 23 2.24 13.10 -9.55
CA LYS A 23 3.26 14.07 -9.92
C LYS A 23 4.46 13.96 -9.00
N ILE A 24 5.59 13.51 -9.52
CA ILE A 24 6.86 13.51 -8.77
C ILE A 24 7.27 14.97 -8.48
N ILE A 25 7.50 15.27 -7.22
CA ILE A 25 8.04 16.55 -6.74
C ILE A 25 9.37 16.32 -6.03
N ALA A 26 10.18 17.37 -5.93
CA ALA A 26 11.45 17.28 -5.22
C ALA A 26 11.21 17.09 -3.72
N ASN A 27 11.99 16.21 -3.11
CA ASN A 27 12.03 16.04 -1.67
C ASN A 27 12.33 17.38 -0.98
N TYR A 28 11.58 17.70 0.06
CA TYR A 28 11.68 18.98 0.78
C TYR A 28 13.06 19.17 1.43
N ASN A 29 13.67 18.10 1.93
CA ASN A 29 14.96 18.15 2.61
C ASN A 29 16.14 18.08 1.64
N THR A 30 16.08 17.23 0.62
CA THR A 30 17.23 17.00 -0.28
C THR A 30 17.17 17.79 -1.58
N HIS A 31 16.00 18.32 -1.94
CA HIS A 31 15.70 18.98 -3.22
C HIS A 31 15.94 18.09 -4.44
N LYS A 32 15.90 16.76 -4.26
CA LYS A 32 16.08 15.77 -5.33
C LYS A 32 14.79 15.02 -5.65
N THR A 33 14.76 14.42 -6.83
CA THR A 33 13.66 13.57 -7.32
C THR A 33 14.14 12.15 -7.63
N ASP A 34 15.26 11.73 -7.02
CA ASP A 34 15.79 10.38 -7.21
C ASP A 34 14.78 9.38 -6.66
N LEU A 35 14.42 8.37 -7.46
CA LEU A 35 13.49 7.32 -7.06
C LEU A 35 14.26 6.12 -6.52
N PHE A 36 13.71 5.49 -5.48
CA PHE A 36 14.25 4.31 -4.83
C PHE A 36 13.24 3.18 -5.01
N VAL A 37 13.36 2.47 -6.13
CA VAL A 37 12.38 1.46 -6.59
C VAL A 37 12.81 0.06 -6.20
N ALA A 38 11.85 -0.87 -6.20
CA ALA A 38 12.11 -2.30 -6.09
C ALA A 38 12.10 -2.97 -7.47
N ASP A 39 12.90 -4.01 -7.64
CA ASP A 39 12.87 -4.85 -8.83
C ASP A 39 11.96 -6.09 -8.67
N GLU A 40 11.76 -6.81 -9.78
CA GLU A 40 10.92 -8.01 -9.82
C GLU A 40 11.44 -9.12 -8.88
N GLU A 41 12.76 -9.25 -8.73
CA GLU A 41 13.35 -10.27 -7.87
C GLU A 41 13.06 -9.99 -6.39
N GLU A 42 13.16 -8.72 -5.97
CA GLU A 42 12.84 -8.27 -4.61
C GLU A 42 11.36 -8.49 -4.27
N ILE A 43 10.45 -8.17 -5.20
CA ILE A 43 9.01 -8.40 -5.05
C ILE A 43 8.72 -9.90 -4.90
N LEU A 44 9.21 -10.73 -5.82
CA LEU A 44 9.00 -12.18 -5.81
C LEU A 44 9.60 -12.84 -4.57
N ALA A 45 10.76 -12.37 -4.11
CA ALA A 45 11.39 -12.85 -2.89
C ALA A 45 10.50 -12.57 -1.65
N CYS A 46 9.91 -11.38 -1.57
CA CYS A 46 9.00 -11.01 -0.50
C CYS A 46 7.70 -11.83 -0.54
N GLU A 47 7.06 -11.96 -1.71
CA GLU A 47 5.85 -12.78 -1.90
C GLU A 47 6.10 -14.23 -1.44
N LYS A 48 7.21 -14.82 -1.87
CA LYS A 48 7.60 -16.18 -1.50
C LYS A 48 7.89 -16.33 -0.01
N THR A 49 8.60 -15.37 0.58
CA THR A 49 9.01 -15.43 2.00
C THR A 49 7.81 -15.28 2.92
N LEU A 50 6.89 -14.37 2.59
CA LEU A 50 5.71 -14.08 3.39
C LEU A 50 4.50 -14.96 3.02
N ASN A 51 4.61 -15.74 1.94
CA ASN A 51 3.53 -16.56 1.38
C ASN A 51 2.26 -15.72 1.10
N ILE A 52 2.45 -14.60 0.41
CA ILE A 52 1.41 -13.67 -0.03
C ILE A 52 1.51 -13.45 -1.54
N LEU A 53 0.52 -12.77 -2.09
CA LEU A 53 0.56 -12.22 -3.45
C LEU A 53 0.19 -10.74 -3.38
N PHE A 54 1.05 -9.89 -3.93
CA PHE A 54 0.70 -8.50 -4.18
C PHE A 54 -0.18 -8.41 -5.43
N ASP A 55 -1.10 -7.45 -5.45
CA ASP A 55 -1.80 -7.09 -6.68
C ASP A 55 -0.87 -6.29 -7.61
N GLU A 56 -1.30 -6.13 -8.86
CA GLU A 56 -0.50 -5.49 -9.89
C GLU A 56 -0.25 -4.00 -9.61
N ASP A 57 -1.16 -3.30 -8.92
CA ASP A 57 -0.97 -1.89 -8.60
C ASP A 57 0.16 -1.71 -7.59
N TYR A 58 0.26 -2.58 -6.58
CA TYR A 58 1.41 -2.55 -5.66
C TYR A 58 2.73 -2.79 -6.40
N LYS A 59 2.79 -3.81 -7.26
CA LYS A 59 4.01 -4.14 -8.00
C LYS A 59 4.46 -3.00 -8.89
N ALA A 60 3.52 -2.40 -9.62
CA ALA A 60 3.79 -1.25 -10.46
C ALA A 60 4.18 -0.02 -9.62
N TYR A 61 3.51 0.24 -8.50
CA TYR A 61 3.85 1.35 -7.59
C TYR A 61 5.29 1.26 -7.10
N VAL A 62 5.72 0.11 -6.57
CA VAL A 62 7.07 -0.03 -6.02
C VAL A 62 8.15 -0.08 -7.10
N SER A 63 7.80 -0.46 -8.33
CA SER A 63 8.74 -0.52 -9.47
C SER A 63 8.89 0.82 -10.20
N GLU A 64 7.85 1.66 -10.21
CA GLU A 64 7.83 2.94 -10.93
C GLU A 64 8.09 4.14 -10.03
N PHE A 65 7.62 4.12 -8.77
CA PHE A 65 7.75 5.23 -7.81
C PHE A 65 8.65 4.84 -6.64
N GLY A 66 8.40 3.67 -6.06
CA GLY A 66 9.19 3.14 -4.96
C GLY A 66 8.99 3.89 -3.64
N SER A 67 10.08 4.16 -2.93
CA SER A 67 10.07 4.77 -1.60
C SER A 67 9.79 6.27 -1.66
N GLY A 68 8.70 6.69 -1.01
CA GLY A 68 8.29 8.09 -0.96
C GLY A 68 6.98 8.30 -0.20
N ILE A 69 6.55 9.55 -0.13
CA ILE A 69 5.26 9.96 0.45
C ILE A 69 4.33 10.47 -0.67
N LEU A 70 3.16 9.88 -0.77
CA LEU A 70 2.11 10.24 -1.72
C LEU A 70 1.06 11.15 -1.06
N GLY A 71 0.47 12.04 -1.85
CA GLY A 71 -0.68 12.84 -1.46
C GLY A 71 -0.32 14.07 -0.64
N GLY A 72 0.83 14.68 -0.90
CA GLY A 72 1.25 15.91 -0.19
C GLY A 72 1.61 15.65 1.27
N THR A 73 2.43 14.61 1.50
CA THR A 73 2.90 14.10 2.80
C THR A 73 1.94 13.18 3.58
N TYR A 74 0.98 12.50 2.95
CA TYR A 74 0.01 11.68 3.67
C TYR A 74 0.34 10.18 3.71
N VAL A 75 0.49 9.50 2.56
CA VAL A 75 0.55 8.03 2.49
C VAL A 75 1.96 7.55 2.16
N ARG A 76 2.46 6.54 2.89
CA ARG A 76 3.70 5.83 2.57
C ARG A 76 3.39 4.37 2.29
N ILE A 77 3.80 3.90 1.12
CA ILE A 77 3.79 2.47 0.78
C ILE A 77 5.21 1.95 0.95
N TYR A 78 5.35 0.83 1.64
CA TYR A 78 6.65 0.25 1.96
C TYR A 78 7.17 -0.57 0.79
N LEU A 79 8.49 -0.53 0.59
CA LEU A 79 9.16 -1.44 -0.31
C LEU A 79 9.17 -2.88 0.26
N PRO A 80 9.28 -3.92 -0.59
CA PRO A 80 9.40 -5.31 -0.15
C PRO A 80 10.44 -5.52 0.97
N GLU A 81 11.63 -4.91 0.84
CA GLU A 81 12.67 -4.98 1.87
C GLU A 81 12.21 -4.38 3.21
N THR A 82 11.59 -3.20 3.20
CA THR A 82 11.07 -2.54 4.40
C THR A 82 9.99 -3.38 5.10
N ILE A 83 9.11 -4.01 4.31
CA ILE A 83 8.10 -4.93 4.85
C ILE A 83 8.80 -6.08 5.58
N MET A 84 9.73 -6.77 4.92
CA MET A 84 10.43 -7.92 5.50
C MET A 84 11.21 -7.56 6.77
N LEU A 85 11.89 -6.41 6.79
CA LEU A 85 12.70 -5.96 7.93
C LEU A 85 11.87 -5.58 9.16
N THR A 86 10.66 -5.04 8.96
CA THR A 86 9.85 -4.46 10.06
C THR A 86 8.68 -5.34 10.52
N LEU A 87 8.39 -6.44 9.81
CA LEU A 87 7.19 -7.25 10.05
C LEU A 87 7.14 -7.87 11.45
N ASP A 88 8.24 -8.42 11.93
CA ASP A 88 8.28 -9.10 13.23
C ASP A 88 8.12 -8.11 14.39
N GLU A 89 8.80 -6.96 14.33
CA GLU A 89 8.63 -5.89 15.31
C GLU A 89 7.19 -5.38 15.30
N TRP A 90 6.63 -5.17 14.11
CA TRP A 90 5.24 -4.76 13.96
C TRP A 90 4.28 -5.78 14.61
N ARG A 91 4.41 -7.07 14.30
CA ARG A 91 3.58 -8.14 14.89
C ARG A 91 3.71 -8.21 16.41
N ASN A 92 4.93 -8.07 16.94
CA ASN A 92 5.16 -8.06 18.38
C ASN A 92 4.43 -6.90 19.05
N ARG A 93 4.47 -5.70 18.45
CA ARG A 93 3.71 -4.54 18.95
C ARG A 93 2.20 -4.78 18.92
N ILE A 94 1.66 -5.36 17.84
CA ILE A 94 0.22 -5.70 17.76
C ILE A 94 -0.17 -6.75 18.80
N MET A 95 0.72 -7.71 19.07
CA MET A 95 0.51 -8.75 20.06
C MET A 95 0.43 -8.17 21.47
N GLU A 96 1.36 -7.27 21.82
CA GLU A 96 1.47 -6.63 23.13
C GLU A 96 0.43 -5.52 23.36
N TYR A 97 0.17 -4.70 22.33
CA TYR A 97 -0.65 -3.48 22.39
C TYR A 97 -1.76 -3.51 21.35
N TRP A 98 -2.73 -4.41 21.54
CA TRP A 98 -3.92 -4.45 20.69
C TRP A 98 -4.88 -3.28 20.99
N PHE A 99 -5.36 -2.60 19.95
CA PHE A 99 -6.19 -1.40 20.07
C PHE A 99 -7.56 -1.51 19.36
N TRP A 100 -7.70 -2.29 18.29
CA TRP A 100 -8.88 -2.24 17.40
C TRP A 100 -10.00 -3.22 17.79
N ASP A 101 -10.47 -3.17 19.04
CA ASP A 101 -11.50 -4.09 19.54
C ASP A 101 -12.89 -3.85 18.93
N GLU A 102 -13.25 -2.60 18.62
CA GLU A 102 -14.52 -2.28 17.95
C GLU A 102 -14.55 -2.76 16.49
N GLY A 103 -13.40 -2.88 15.83
CA GLY A 103 -13.25 -3.36 14.46
C GLY A 103 -13.31 -4.88 14.26
N LYS A 104 -13.52 -5.66 15.33
CA LYS A 104 -13.46 -7.13 15.30
C LYS A 104 -14.43 -7.83 14.34
N ASP A 105 -15.54 -7.15 13.99
CA ASP A 105 -16.52 -7.67 13.04
C ASP A 105 -16.00 -7.57 11.58
N VAL A 106 -14.94 -6.78 11.35
CA VAL A 106 -14.23 -6.68 10.07
C VAL A 106 -13.02 -7.60 10.07
N LEU A 107 -12.14 -7.49 11.06
CA LEU A 107 -11.00 -8.40 11.26
C LEU A 107 -10.74 -8.64 12.74
N THR A 108 -10.51 -9.90 13.09
CA THR A 108 -10.05 -10.26 14.43
C THR A 108 -8.57 -9.92 14.65
N LYS A 109 -8.13 -9.81 15.90
CA LYS A 109 -6.70 -9.67 16.25
C LYS A 109 -5.83 -10.75 15.61
N GLU A 110 -6.32 -11.98 15.58
CA GLU A 110 -5.60 -13.11 14.98
C GLU A 110 -5.43 -12.91 13.46
N GLU A 111 -6.47 -12.42 12.78
CA GLU A 111 -6.38 -12.11 11.35
C GLU A 111 -5.42 -10.95 11.07
N VAL A 112 -5.40 -9.90 11.90
CA VAL A 112 -4.42 -8.82 11.78
C VAL A 112 -3.00 -9.34 12.02
N LEU A 113 -2.76 -10.19 13.01
CA LEU A 113 -1.44 -10.80 13.23
C LEU A 113 -0.97 -11.68 12.04
N ASN A 114 -1.92 -12.29 11.31
CA ASN A 114 -1.65 -13.06 10.10
C ASN A 114 -1.55 -12.21 8.82
N SER A 115 -1.81 -10.90 8.91
CA SER A 115 -1.66 -9.96 7.80
C SER A 115 -0.22 -9.46 7.66
N VAL A 116 0.01 -8.63 6.65
CA VAL A 116 1.27 -7.95 6.39
C VAL A 116 1.01 -6.45 6.35
N ARG A 117 1.74 -5.66 7.15
CA ARG A 117 1.72 -4.20 7.04
C ARG A 117 2.53 -3.78 5.82
N ILE A 118 1.88 -3.10 4.89
CA ILE A 118 2.45 -2.70 3.60
C ILE A 118 2.65 -1.18 3.49
N GLY A 119 2.24 -0.42 4.49
CA GLY A 119 2.32 1.02 4.47
C GLY A 119 1.69 1.64 5.70
N ASP A 120 1.75 2.97 5.75
CA ASP A 120 1.11 3.77 6.77
C ASP A 120 0.77 5.18 6.25
N THR A 121 0.07 5.94 7.08
CA THR A 121 -0.08 7.38 6.91
C THR A 121 0.91 8.13 7.79
N TYR A 122 1.16 9.40 7.48
CA TYR A 122 1.98 10.29 8.31
C TYR A 122 1.45 10.41 9.74
N ASP A 123 0.12 10.40 9.91
CA ASP A 123 -0.52 10.41 11.22
C ASP A 123 -0.45 9.05 11.93
N GLY A 124 0.01 7.99 11.26
CA GLY A 124 0.29 6.69 11.84
C GLY A 124 -0.85 5.68 11.74
N ASP A 125 -1.80 5.89 10.84
CA ASP A 125 -2.75 4.84 10.43
C ASP A 125 -1.98 3.78 9.64
N GLU A 126 -2.30 2.51 9.82
CA GLU A 126 -1.56 1.42 9.20
C GLU A 126 -2.36 0.79 8.08
N ILE A 127 -1.68 0.45 6.98
CA ILE A 127 -2.27 -0.20 5.82
C ILE A 127 -1.79 -1.65 5.84
N ILE A 128 -2.73 -2.60 5.88
CA ILE A 128 -2.44 -4.03 5.93
C ILE A 128 -3.04 -4.76 4.73
N LEU A 129 -2.36 -5.83 4.32
CA LEU A 129 -2.78 -6.76 3.29
C LEU A 129 -3.07 -8.12 3.92
N LEU A 130 -4.26 -8.65 3.68
CA LEU A 130 -4.65 -10.00 4.08
C LEU A 130 -5.49 -10.64 2.98
N LYS A 131 -5.08 -11.81 2.48
CA LYS A 131 -5.81 -12.58 1.46
C LYS A 131 -6.23 -11.73 0.23
N ASN A 132 -5.31 -10.91 -0.27
CA ASN A 132 -5.51 -10.00 -1.42
C ASN A 132 -6.56 -8.90 -1.17
N GLU A 133 -6.84 -8.57 0.09
CA GLU A 133 -7.68 -7.45 0.47
C GLU A 133 -6.90 -6.47 1.36
N TYR A 134 -7.15 -5.18 1.13
CA TYR A 134 -6.52 -4.07 1.81
C TYR A 134 -7.43 -3.58 2.94
N PHE A 135 -6.82 -3.35 4.10
CA PHE A 135 -7.50 -2.80 5.26
C PHE A 135 -6.68 -1.67 5.86
N VAL A 136 -7.37 -0.76 6.55
CA VAL A 136 -6.77 0.34 7.30
C VAL A 136 -7.05 0.16 8.78
N LEU A 137 -5.99 0.26 9.58
CA LEU A 137 -5.99 0.26 11.03
C LEU A 137 -5.70 1.69 11.51
N PRO A 138 -6.73 2.48 11.86
CA PRO A 138 -6.55 3.88 12.23
C PRO A 138 -5.80 4.03 13.54
N ARG A 139 -5.02 5.10 13.69
CA ARG A 139 -4.31 5.40 14.94
C ARG A 139 -5.26 5.85 16.06
N TYR A 140 -6.31 6.59 15.71
CA TYR A 140 -7.17 7.30 16.66
C TYR A 140 -8.60 6.72 16.73
N SER A 141 -8.84 5.56 16.14
CA SER A 141 -10.12 4.87 16.16
C SER A 141 -9.91 3.37 16.29
N GLU A 142 -10.74 2.71 17.11
CA GLU A 142 -10.69 1.25 17.30
C GLU A 142 -11.39 0.49 16.16
N MET A 143 -12.02 1.18 15.21
CA MET A 143 -12.65 0.58 14.03
C MET A 143 -11.60 0.14 13.00
N ILE A 144 -11.88 -0.95 12.29
CA ILE A 144 -11.08 -1.41 11.14
C ILE A 144 -11.88 -1.17 9.87
N TYR A 145 -11.23 -0.66 8.82
CA TYR A 145 -11.88 -0.37 7.55
C TYR A 145 -11.34 -1.23 6.43
N LYS A 146 -12.24 -1.82 5.64
CA LYS A 146 -11.89 -2.42 4.36
C LYS A 146 -11.69 -1.31 3.33
N ALA A 147 -10.50 -1.25 2.74
CA ALA A 147 -10.07 -0.16 1.87
C ALA A 147 -10.02 -0.55 0.38
N GLY A 148 -10.06 -1.84 0.05
CA GLY A 148 -10.14 -2.31 -1.34
C GLY A 148 -9.56 -3.69 -1.55
N THR A 149 -9.40 -4.04 -2.82
CA THR A 149 -8.73 -5.27 -3.32
C THR A 149 -7.49 -4.96 -4.16
N THR A 150 -7.25 -3.68 -4.43
CA THR A 150 -6.09 -3.16 -5.14
C THR A 150 -5.45 -2.03 -4.33
N LEU A 151 -4.17 -1.76 -4.59
CA LEU A 151 -3.49 -0.64 -3.93
C LEU A 151 -4.13 0.71 -4.29
N GLU A 152 -4.58 0.92 -5.53
CA GLU A 152 -5.22 2.17 -5.95
C GLU A 152 -6.54 2.42 -5.24
N GLU A 153 -7.36 1.38 -5.02
CA GLU A 153 -8.57 1.49 -4.21
C GLU A 153 -8.25 1.92 -2.78
N ALA A 154 -7.22 1.32 -2.17
CA ALA A 154 -6.81 1.64 -0.82
C ALA A 154 -6.30 3.08 -0.68
N ILE A 155 -5.44 3.53 -1.59
CA ILE A 155 -4.95 4.91 -1.65
C ILE A 155 -6.11 5.89 -1.90
N THR A 156 -7.03 5.54 -2.80
CA THR A 156 -8.21 6.36 -3.09
C THR A 156 -9.10 6.48 -1.85
N TRP A 157 -9.32 5.39 -1.11
CA TRP A 157 -10.08 5.38 0.13
C TRP A 157 -9.44 6.28 1.18
N LEU A 158 -8.13 6.18 1.39
CA LEU A 158 -7.37 7.01 2.32
C LEU A 158 -7.52 8.50 2.01
N CYS A 159 -7.37 8.88 0.74
CA CYS A 159 -7.37 10.29 0.34
C CYS A 159 -8.78 10.88 0.15
N SER A 160 -9.81 10.07 -0.09
CA SER A 160 -11.10 10.56 -0.60
C SER A 160 -12.32 10.17 0.23
N SER A 161 -12.19 9.24 1.19
CA SER A 161 -13.34 8.78 1.99
C SER A 161 -13.88 9.86 2.94
N GLY A 162 -13.03 10.78 3.39
CA GLY A 162 -13.40 11.76 4.43
C GLY A 162 -13.54 11.15 5.82
N ILE A 163 -13.13 9.89 6.03
CA ILE A 163 -13.33 9.16 7.29
C ILE A 163 -12.20 9.45 8.28
N LEU A 164 -10.94 9.33 7.85
CA LEU A 164 -9.77 9.53 8.72
C LEU A 164 -9.25 10.96 8.72
N THR A 165 -9.37 11.64 7.57
CA THR A 165 -8.98 13.04 7.38
C THR A 165 -9.92 13.69 6.36
N GLU A 166 -9.88 15.03 6.25
CA GLU A 166 -10.61 15.76 5.22
C GLU A 166 -10.19 15.26 3.83
N ALA A 167 -11.16 15.01 2.94
CA ALA A 167 -10.86 14.49 1.61
C ALA A 167 -10.04 15.50 0.80
N PHE A 168 -9.01 15.03 0.09
CA PHE A 168 -8.12 15.86 -0.71
C PHE A 168 -7.78 15.21 -2.05
N SER A 169 -7.59 16.07 -3.06
CA SER A 169 -7.30 15.65 -4.44
C SER A 169 -5.80 15.66 -4.77
N GLU A 170 -4.95 16.11 -3.85
CA GLU A 170 -3.50 16.14 -4.07
C GLU A 170 -2.95 14.72 -4.23
N ARG A 171 -2.09 14.55 -5.23
CA ARG A 171 -1.44 13.28 -5.60
C ARG A 171 0.03 13.48 -5.95
N ASN A 172 0.66 14.45 -5.30
CA ASN A 172 2.11 14.63 -5.43
C ASN A 172 2.83 13.48 -4.74
N PHE A 173 3.91 13.00 -5.37
CA PHE A 173 4.79 11.98 -4.82
C PHE A 173 6.16 12.60 -4.50
N GLU A 174 6.56 12.51 -3.24
CA GLU A 174 7.83 13.02 -2.73
C GLU A 174 8.75 11.84 -2.37
N PRO A 175 9.80 11.56 -3.16
CA PRO A 175 10.66 10.41 -2.88
C PRO A 175 11.55 10.65 -1.66
N PHE A 176 11.92 9.59 -0.95
CA PHE A 176 12.95 9.62 0.10
C PHE A 176 13.82 8.38 0.04
N ASN A 177 15.02 8.46 0.59
CA ASN A 177 15.88 7.30 0.71
C ASN A 177 15.38 6.39 1.86
N PRO A 178 15.02 5.13 1.61
CA PRO A 178 14.52 4.23 2.66
C PRO A 178 15.52 4.04 3.81
N GLY A 179 16.82 4.17 3.56
CA GLY A 179 17.86 4.12 4.59
C GLY A 179 17.84 5.28 5.59
N GLU A 180 17.13 6.38 5.31
CA GLU A 180 16.96 7.52 6.23
C GLU A 180 15.84 7.31 7.26
N ILE A 181 14.98 6.29 7.08
CA ILE A 181 13.91 5.95 8.03
C ILE A 181 14.39 5.02 9.15
N ALA A 182 15.56 4.38 8.99
CA ALA A 182 16.13 3.46 9.97
C ALA A 182 16.86 4.17 11.15
N GLY A 183 16.53 5.43 11.46
CA GLY A 183 17.20 6.27 12.46
C GLY A 183 16.29 6.80 13.55
#